data_AF-A0A1Z8S816-F1
#
_entry.id   AF-A0A1Z8S816-F1
#
_cell.length_a   1.000
_cell.length_b   1.000
_cell.length_c   1.000
_cell.angle_alpha   90.00
_cell.angle_beta   90.00
_cell.angle_gamma   90.00
#
_symmetry.space_group_name_H-M   'P 1'
#
loop_
_entity.id
_entity.type
_entity.pdbx_description
1 polymer ?
#
loop_
_entity_poly.entity_id
_entity_poly.type
_entity_poly.pdbx_seq_one_letter_code
_entity_poly.pdbx_strand_id
1 'polypeptide(L)'
;MEENWANLKSICPWAKRTHGVLGSDAAHKKCAMDSETDRFISVDGDNIVNPRFFDTVIDFSEADVNLEKSVISWSGVNSINGLVYGNGGIKCWPVQYVLDMKTHEIAEDDGAKVDFCWDLNYIQFNEAFSQVMNNATPYQAYRAGFREGVKMSLDRGYKVDPDNFEKSLHDKNFQRLCIWSTIGADVENGMWAIYGTRLGCYLTNLDPNFDFVNVADFKWHTEYWTNEIMPQFVGDTDYCVKSKYKWDMNKLIAETVRLGDELRKKLNIPIADLNADSSRFFKKVYYNPPRSMLVTERDSQGRIIYKSIK
;
A
#
# COMPACT_ATOMS: atom_id res chain seq x y z
N MET A 1 4.78 9.70 11.25
CA MET A 1 5.95 9.88 10.39
C MET A 1 7.16 10.28 11.22
N GLU A 2 7.15 11.36 12.02
CA GLU A 2 8.31 11.68 12.91
C GLU A 2 8.67 10.56 13.90
N GLU A 3 7.68 9.94 14.54
CA GLU A 3 7.90 8.82 15.47
C GLU A 3 8.56 7.62 14.77
N ASN A 4 8.10 7.27 13.56
CA ASN A 4 8.67 6.20 12.76
C ASN A 4 10.12 6.53 12.34
N TRP A 5 10.38 7.79 11.98
CA TRP A 5 11.74 8.25 11.68
C TRP A 5 12.66 8.17 12.91
N ALA A 6 12.20 8.62 14.08
CA ALA A 6 12.95 8.52 15.32
C ALA A 6 13.22 7.06 15.70
N ASN A 7 12.23 6.17 15.51
CA ASN A 7 12.39 4.73 15.71
C ASN A 7 13.41 4.12 14.73
N LEU A 8 13.35 4.47 13.45
CA LEU A 8 14.33 4.01 12.47
C LEU A 8 15.73 4.50 12.80
N LYS A 9 15.89 5.75 13.25
CA LYS A 9 17.21 6.31 13.63
C LYS A 9 17.80 5.68 14.88
N SER A 10 16.98 5.18 15.81
CA SER A 10 17.51 4.45 16.96
C SER A 10 18.02 3.05 16.58
N ILE A 11 17.44 2.44 15.54
CA ILE A 11 17.85 1.13 15.01
C ILE A 11 19.03 1.26 14.03
N CYS A 12 18.97 2.26 13.15
CA CYS A 12 19.91 2.52 12.07
C CYS A 12 20.36 4.00 12.12
N PRO A 13 21.37 4.32 12.96
CA PRO A 13 21.81 5.71 13.18
C PRO A 13 22.33 6.41 11.92
N TRP A 14 22.78 5.66 10.90
CA TRP A 14 23.24 6.20 9.63
C TRP A 14 22.12 6.36 8.58
N ALA A 15 20.86 6.06 8.91
CA ALA A 15 19.75 6.32 8.00
C ALA A 15 19.69 7.81 7.61
N LYS A 16 19.41 8.07 6.33
CA LYS A 16 19.19 9.39 5.74
C LYS A 16 17.70 9.61 5.51
N ARG A 17 17.26 10.87 5.58
CA ARG A 17 15.84 11.24 5.43
C ARG A 17 15.61 11.98 4.12
N THR A 18 14.73 11.43 3.29
CA THR A 18 14.14 12.15 2.15
C THR A 18 12.82 12.77 2.61
N HIS A 19 12.73 14.11 2.55
CA HIS A 19 11.54 14.85 2.96
C HIS A 19 11.34 16.08 2.08
N GLY A 20 10.09 16.55 1.96
CA GLY A 20 9.75 17.72 1.15
C GLY A 20 9.80 17.48 -0.37
N VAL A 21 10.00 16.23 -0.81
CA VAL A 21 9.97 15.85 -2.22
C VAL A 21 8.56 15.40 -2.58
N LEU A 22 7.98 16.02 -3.62
CA LEU A 22 6.66 15.67 -4.14
C LEU A 22 6.82 14.71 -5.31
N GLY A 23 6.00 13.66 -5.36
CA GLY A 23 6.08 12.61 -6.37
C GLY A 23 6.85 11.38 -5.90
N SER A 24 6.39 10.20 -6.31
CA SER A 24 7.01 8.94 -5.91
C SER A 24 8.32 8.70 -6.65
N ASP A 25 8.37 9.03 -7.96
CA ASP A 25 9.58 8.88 -8.77
C ASP A 25 10.68 9.83 -8.28
N ALA A 26 10.32 11.10 -8.05
CA ALA A 26 11.22 12.10 -7.50
C ALA A 26 11.78 11.69 -6.12
N ALA A 27 10.94 11.10 -5.26
CA ALA A 27 11.39 10.62 -3.95
C ALA A 27 12.39 9.46 -4.07
N HIS A 28 12.15 8.48 -4.94
CA HIS A 28 13.10 7.39 -5.18
C HIS A 28 14.42 7.90 -5.76
N LYS A 29 14.38 8.82 -6.73
CA LYS A 29 15.58 9.44 -7.31
C LYS A 29 16.38 10.23 -6.29
N LYS A 30 15.71 10.96 -5.39
CA LYS A 30 16.40 11.65 -4.30
C LYS A 30 17.13 10.67 -3.38
N CYS A 31 16.49 9.55 -3.02
CA CYS A 31 17.16 8.49 -2.25
C CYS A 31 18.38 7.91 -2.99
N ALA A 32 18.27 7.68 -4.31
CA ALA A 32 19.37 7.16 -5.12
C ALA A 32 20.55 8.14 -5.20
N MET A 33 20.29 9.43 -5.40
CA MET A 33 21.32 10.48 -5.44
C MET A 33 22.04 10.66 -4.09
N ASP A 34 21.35 10.41 -2.97
CA ASP A 34 21.93 10.49 -1.63
C ASP A 34 22.65 9.20 -1.20
N SER A 35 22.60 8.13 -2.02
CA SER A 35 23.29 6.86 -1.75
C SER A 35 24.79 6.99 -1.97
N GLU A 36 25.58 6.32 -1.12
CA GLU A 36 27.05 6.24 -1.22
C GLU A 36 27.51 4.86 -1.72
N THR A 37 26.57 3.99 -2.09
CA THR A 37 26.77 2.60 -2.51
C THR A 37 25.97 2.30 -3.77
N ASP A 38 26.33 1.25 -4.52
CA ASP A 38 25.65 0.84 -5.77
C ASP A 38 24.18 0.47 -5.58
N ARG A 39 23.80 0.16 -4.35
CA ARG A 39 22.42 -0.11 -3.95
C ARG A 39 22.05 0.66 -2.70
N PHE A 40 20.77 1.00 -2.55
CA PHE A 40 20.25 1.61 -1.33
C PHE A 40 18.99 0.91 -0.85
N ILE A 41 18.74 0.98 0.45
CA ILE A 41 17.50 0.51 1.06
C ILE A 41 16.57 1.70 1.28
N SER A 42 15.35 1.64 0.74
CA SER A 42 14.28 2.58 1.05
C SER A 42 13.34 1.98 2.09
N VAL A 43 12.90 2.84 3.02
CA VAL A 43 11.84 2.55 3.99
C VAL A 43 10.79 3.63 3.85
N ASP A 44 9.55 3.24 3.61
CA ASP A 44 8.45 4.20 3.48
C ASP A 44 8.19 4.91 4.82
N GLY A 45 7.86 6.21 4.79
CA GLY A 45 7.80 7.06 5.99
C GLY A 45 6.68 6.71 6.99
N ASP A 46 5.75 5.85 6.59
CA ASP A 46 4.69 5.26 7.40
C ASP A 46 5.03 3.84 7.89
N ASN A 47 6.24 3.33 7.65
CA ASN A 47 6.64 2.01 8.14
C ASN A 47 7.35 2.06 9.50
N ILE A 48 7.10 1.04 10.32
CA ILE A 48 7.94 0.69 11.49
C ILE A 48 8.74 -0.54 11.12
N VAL A 49 10.07 -0.44 11.15
CA VAL A 49 10.99 -1.52 10.74
C VAL A 49 11.25 -2.47 11.91
N ASN A 50 11.23 -3.77 11.63
CA ASN A 50 11.68 -4.79 12.56
C ASN A 50 13.23 -4.79 12.59
N PRO A 51 13.88 -4.58 13.75
CA PRO A 51 15.34 -4.55 13.85
C PRO A 51 16.04 -5.78 13.25
N ARG A 52 15.40 -6.97 13.31
CA ARG A 52 15.92 -8.22 12.73
C ARG A 52 16.17 -8.14 11.22
N PHE A 53 15.58 -7.16 10.54
CA PHE A 53 15.90 -6.87 9.16
C PHE A 53 17.41 -6.65 8.97
N PHE A 54 18.04 -5.87 9.86
CA PHE A 54 19.45 -5.52 9.74
C PHE A 54 20.39 -6.67 10.12
N ASP A 55 19.88 -7.73 10.75
CA ASP A 55 20.61 -8.97 11.04
C ASP A 55 20.52 -9.97 9.88
N THR A 56 19.76 -9.66 8.83
CA THR A 56 19.50 -10.60 7.73
C THR A 56 20.63 -10.60 6.72
N VAL A 57 21.19 -11.77 6.45
CA VAL A 57 22.14 -12.03 5.35
C VAL A 57 21.44 -12.86 4.29
N ILE A 58 21.54 -12.40 3.04
CA ILE A 58 20.88 -13.01 1.89
C ILE A 58 21.93 -13.44 0.91
N ASP A 59 21.90 -14.71 0.55
CA ASP A 59 22.81 -15.32 -0.41
C ASP A 59 22.06 -15.60 -1.73
N PHE A 60 22.53 -14.95 -2.80
CA PHE A 60 22.03 -15.13 -4.17
C PHE A 60 22.97 -15.97 -5.03
N SER A 61 24.05 -16.54 -4.48
CA SER A 61 25.05 -17.29 -5.25
C SER A 61 24.47 -18.52 -5.97
N GLU A 62 23.36 -19.07 -5.48
CA GLU A 62 22.64 -20.21 -6.08
C GLU A 62 21.38 -19.79 -6.86
N ALA A 63 21.09 -18.50 -6.97
CA ALA A 63 19.93 -17.98 -7.68
C ALA A 63 20.32 -17.50 -9.09
N ASP A 64 19.53 -17.90 -10.09
CA ASP A 64 19.65 -17.38 -11.45
C ASP A 64 18.94 -16.01 -11.56
N VAL A 65 19.53 -14.98 -10.95
CA VAL A 65 18.96 -13.63 -10.88
C VAL A 65 19.98 -12.55 -11.25
N ASN A 66 19.56 -11.56 -12.04
CA ASN A 66 20.39 -10.39 -12.35
C ASN A 66 20.19 -9.30 -11.30
N LEU A 67 21.05 -9.27 -10.27
CA LEU A 67 20.94 -8.29 -9.19
C LEU A 67 21.12 -6.84 -9.65
N GLU A 68 21.94 -6.56 -10.68
CA GLU A 68 22.17 -5.19 -11.18
C GLU A 68 20.88 -4.51 -11.64
N LYS A 69 19.94 -5.29 -12.16
CA LYS A 69 18.65 -4.81 -12.68
C LYS A 69 17.45 -5.22 -11.83
N SER A 70 17.68 -5.89 -10.70
CA SER A 70 16.60 -6.39 -9.85
C SER A 70 16.39 -5.54 -8.61
N VAL A 71 15.12 -5.29 -8.27
CA VAL A 71 14.72 -4.65 -7.01
C VAL A 71 14.34 -5.74 -6.03
N ILE A 72 15.00 -5.77 -4.87
CA ILE A 72 14.66 -6.72 -3.81
C ILE A 72 13.58 -6.09 -2.94
N SER A 73 12.49 -6.82 -2.67
CA SER A 73 11.29 -6.27 -2.03
C SER A 73 10.81 -7.15 -0.88
N TRP A 74 10.76 -6.56 0.31
CA TRP A 74 10.13 -7.12 1.51
C TRP A 74 8.81 -6.39 1.76
N SER A 75 7.73 -7.15 1.83
CA SER A 75 6.40 -6.58 2.08
C SER A 75 6.30 -6.08 3.52
N GLY A 76 5.46 -5.08 3.75
CA GLY A 76 5.03 -4.69 5.09
C GLY A 76 3.76 -5.44 5.50
N VAL A 77 3.58 -5.65 6.80
CA VAL A 77 2.28 -6.07 7.36
C VAL A 77 1.42 -4.83 7.52
N ASN A 78 0.33 -4.73 6.77
CA ASN A 78 -0.58 -3.60 6.86
C ASN A 78 -1.33 -3.62 8.21
N SER A 79 -1.16 -2.56 9.00
CA SER A 79 -1.75 -2.49 10.35
C SER A 79 -3.28 -2.42 10.35
N ILE A 80 -3.90 -1.96 9.25
CA ILE A 80 -5.35 -1.83 9.12
C ILE A 80 -6.02 -3.17 8.88
N ASN A 81 -5.51 -4.00 7.96
CA ASN A 81 -6.22 -5.20 7.51
C ASN A 81 -5.41 -6.50 7.61
N GLY A 82 -4.13 -6.43 7.99
CA GLY A 82 -3.26 -7.60 8.12
C GLY A 82 -2.75 -8.17 6.79
N LEU A 83 -3.02 -7.51 5.66
CA LEU A 83 -2.48 -7.92 4.37
C LEU A 83 -0.96 -7.74 4.32
N VAL A 84 -0.29 -8.68 3.65
CA VAL A 84 1.15 -8.67 3.38
C VAL A 84 1.35 -8.72 1.87
N TYR A 85 1.61 -7.56 1.27
CA TYR A 85 1.85 -7.40 -0.15
C TYR A 85 2.61 -6.10 -0.45
N GLY A 86 2.76 -5.74 -1.73
CA GLY A 86 3.45 -4.53 -2.17
C GLY A 86 2.70 -3.21 -1.90
N ASN A 87 2.12 -3.04 -0.71
CA ASN A 87 1.63 -1.78 -0.18
C ASN A 87 2.55 -1.38 0.97
N GLY A 88 3.41 -0.41 0.69
CA GLY A 88 4.52 -0.08 1.57
C GLY A 88 5.60 -1.17 1.60
N GLY A 89 6.57 -1.01 2.50
CA GLY A 89 7.53 -2.05 2.83
C GLY A 89 8.97 -1.55 2.87
N ILE A 90 9.89 -2.50 2.71
CA ILE A 90 11.31 -2.23 2.58
C ILE A 90 11.74 -2.71 1.21
N LYS A 91 12.54 -1.90 0.51
CA LYS A 91 13.02 -2.25 -0.83
C LYS A 91 14.50 -1.93 -0.94
N CYS A 92 15.26 -2.80 -1.60
CA CYS A 92 16.66 -2.58 -1.92
C CYS A 92 16.82 -2.43 -3.42
N TRP A 93 17.25 -1.23 -3.83
CA TRP A 93 17.26 -0.76 -5.20
C TRP A 93 18.67 -0.64 -5.74
N PRO A 94 18.92 -0.99 -7.02
CA PRO A 94 20.12 -0.54 -7.72
C PRO A 94 20.03 0.97 -7.98
N VAL A 95 21.08 1.73 -7.63
CA VAL A 95 21.10 3.20 -7.77
C VAL A 95 20.91 3.64 -9.21
N GLN A 96 21.73 3.11 -10.13
CA GLN A 96 21.67 3.52 -11.53
C GLN A 96 20.31 3.22 -12.16
N TYR A 97 19.75 2.06 -11.85
CA TYR A 97 18.41 1.67 -12.30
C TYR A 97 17.32 2.66 -11.86
N VAL A 98 17.38 3.16 -10.62
CA VAL A 98 16.44 4.17 -10.10
C VAL A 98 16.65 5.55 -10.74
N LEU A 99 17.89 5.91 -11.08
CA LEU A 99 18.15 7.17 -11.78
C LEU A 99 17.60 7.15 -13.21
N ASP A 100 17.61 5.98 -13.85
CA ASP A 100 17.20 5.81 -15.25
C ASP A 100 15.69 5.58 -15.43
N MET A 101 14.99 5.08 -14.40
CA MET A 101 13.57 4.76 -14.50
C MET A 101 12.69 6.01 -14.71
N LYS A 102 11.55 5.81 -15.37
CA LYS A 102 10.50 6.81 -15.56
C LYS A 102 9.16 6.27 -15.09
N THR A 103 8.81 6.56 -13.83
CA THR A 103 7.59 6.00 -13.19
C THR A 103 6.60 7.11 -12.79
N HIS A 104 5.36 6.73 -12.47
CA HIS A 104 4.34 7.62 -11.89
C HIS A 104 4.14 8.94 -12.66
N GLU A 105 4.56 10.06 -12.07
CA GLU A 105 4.40 11.41 -12.61
C GLU A 105 5.12 11.66 -13.94
N ILE A 106 6.09 10.81 -14.29
CA ILE A 106 6.85 10.88 -15.56
C ILE A 106 6.73 9.61 -16.39
N ALA A 107 5.78 8.72 -16.07
CA ALA A 107 5.54 7.50 -16.84
C ALA A 107 5.13 7.85 -18.28
N GLU A 108 5.74 7.15 -19.24
CA GLU A 108 5.43 7.30 -20.67
C GLU A 108 4.22 6.45 -21.09
N ASP A 109 3.96 5.34 -20.39
CA ASP A 109 2.79 4.49 -20.58
C ASP A 109 1.64 4.89 -19.65
N ASP A 110 0.41 4.83 -20.16
CA ASP A 110 -0.80 5.20 -19.42
C ASP A 110 -1.07 4.24 -18.25
N GLY A 111 -0.75 2.95 -18.39
CA GLY A 111 -0.92 1.95 -17.33
C GLY A 111 0.00 2.19 -16.13
N ALA A 112 1.22 2.66 -16.39
CA ALA A 112 2.25 2.92 -15.38
C ALA A 112 2.05 4.23 -14.58
N LYS A 113 1.08 5.08 -14.96
CA LYS A 113 0.74 6.32 -14.23
C LYS A 113 0.15 6.04 -12.84
N VAL A 114 -0.54 4.91 -12.69
CA VAL A 114 -1.24 4.54 -11.44
C VAL A 114 -0.51 3.41 -10.71
N ASP A 115 0.04 2.43 -11.43
CA ASP A 115 0.79 1.30 -10.86
C ASP A 115 1.97 0.89 -11.74
N PHE A 116 3.19 1.07 -11.23
CA PHE A 116 4.45 0.76 -11.92
C PHE A 116 5.02 -0.62 -11.56
N CYS A 117 4.30 -1.41 -10.76
CA CYS A 117 4.84 -2.68 -10.26
C CYS A 117 5.09 -3.75 -11.34
N TRP A 118 4.64 -3.51 -12.58
CA TRP A 118 4.74 -4.41 -13.71
C TRP A 118 6.01 -4.25 -14.55
N ASP A 119 6.65 -3.07 -14.50
CA ASP A 119 7.81 -2.75 -15.36
C ASP A 119 9.16 -3.06 -14.71
N LEU A 120 9.17 -3.37 -13.42
CA LEU A 120 10.40 -3.58 -12.66
C LEU A 120 10.62 -5.06 -12.37
N ASN A 121 11.88 -5.51 -12.49
CA ASN A 121 12.27 -6.87 -12.15
C ASN A 121 12.36 -7.03 -10.63
N TYR A 122 11.24 -7.36 -9.99
CA TYR A 122 11.18 -7.52 -8.54
C TYR A 122 11.54 -8.95 -8.10
N ILE A 123 12.49 -9.06 -7.17
CA ILE A 123 12.69 -10.25 -6.35
C ILE A 123 11.86 -10.08 -5.07
N GLN A 124 10.74 -10.78 -5.01
CA GLN A 124 9.76 -10.65 -3.92
C GLN A 124 10.04 -11.68 -2.81
N PHE A 125 10.20 -11.18 -1.59
CA PHE A 125 10.41 -12.01 -0.41
C PHE A 125 9.07 -12.34 0.25
N ASN A 126 9.00 -13.51 0.88
CA ASN A 126 7.80 -13.96 1.62
C ASN A 126 7.78 -13.40 3.04
N GLU A 127 8.94 -13.10 3.61
CA GLU A 127 9.11 -12.47 4.90
C GLU A 127 8.69 -10.99 4.87
N ALA A 128 8.03 -10.56 5.94
CA ALA A 128 7.73 -9.17 6.19
C ALA A 128 8.58 -8.64 7.36
N PHE A 129 9.36 -7.60 7.07
CA PHE A 129 10.27 -6.98 8.04
C PHE A 129 9.81 -5.59 8.50
N SER A 130 8.57 -5.21 8.19
CA SER A 130 8.01 -3.94 8.65
C SER A 130 6.51 -4.02 8.86
N GLN A 131 5.98 -3.08 9.63
CA GLN A 131 4.54 -2.81 9.75
C GLN A 131 4.22 -1.48 9.07
N VAL A 132 3.17 -1.45 8.25
CA VAL A 132 2.70 -0.24 7.56
C VAL A 132 1.67 0.46 8.44
N MET A 133 1.98 1.66 8.89
CA MET A 133 1.20 2.47 9.85
C MET A 133 0.50 3.64 9.13
N ASN A 134 -0.26 3.31 8.10
CA ASN A 134 -1.01 4.26 7.27
C ASN A 134 -2.33 4.72 7.91
N ASN A 135 -2.52 4.53 9.21
CA ASN A 135 -3.77 4.81 9.91
C ASN A 135 -3.63 5.86 11.04
N ALA A 136 -2.52 6.59 11.12
CA ALA A 136 -2.28 7.54 12.20
C ALA A 136 -3.14 8.83 12.14
N THR A 137 -3.82 9.08 11.01
CA THR A 137 -4.83 10.13 10.89
C THR A 137 -5.96 9.66 9.98
N PRO A 138 -7.17 10.25 10.09
CA PRO A 138 -8.28 10.03 9.15
C PRO A 138 -7.86 10.16 7.68
N TYR A 139 -7.13 11.23 7.36
CA TYR A 139 -6.65 11.48 5.99
C TYR A 139 -5.70 10.37 5.49
N GLN A 140 -4.74 9.93 6.31
CA GLN A 140 -3.82 8.88 5.92
C GLN A 140 -4.54 7.56 5.68
N ALA A 141 -5.46 7.17 6.57
CA ALA A 141 -6.23 5.94 6.45
C ALA A 141 -7.12 5.99 5.21
N TYR A 142 -7.88 7.08 5.04
CA TYR A 142 -8.71 7.34 3.87
C TYR A 142 -7.89 7.27 2.59
N ARG A 143 -6.78 7.99 2.51
CA ARG A 143 -5.94 8.04 1.31
C ARG A 143 -5.36 6.68 0.97
N ALA A 144 -4.88 5.93 1.96
CA ALA A 144 -4.37 4.57 1.73
C ALA A 144 -5.48 3.67 1.17
N GLY A 145 -6.65 3.68 1.80
CA GLY A 145 -7.81 2.92 1.35
C GLY A 145 -8.26 3.33 -0.05
N PHE A 146 -8.41 4.63 -0.31
CA PHE A 146 -8.84 5.20 -1.58
C PHE A 146 -7.92 4.79 -2.73
N ARG A 147 -6.60 4.94 -2.54
CA ARG A 147 -5.62 4.54 -3.56
C ARG A 147 -5.72 3.06 -3.90
N GLU A 148 -5.86 2.19 -2.90
CA GLU A 148 -5.98 0.75 -3.15
C GLU A 148 -7.35 0.38 -3.76
N GLY A 149 -8.42 1.10 -3.39
CA GLY A 149 -9.74 0.97 -4.01
C GLY A 149 -9.74 1.29 -5.49
N VAL A 150 -9.06 2.38 -5.89
CA VAL A 150 -8.83 2.71 -7.30
C VAL A 150 -7.97 1.63 -7.96
N LYS A 151 -6.74 1.42 -7.47
CA LYS A 151 -5.73 0.56 -8.11
C LYS A 151 -6.18 -0.89 -8.29
N MET A 152 -6.80 -1.48 -7.27
CA MET A 152 -7.21 -2.89 -7.33
C MET A 152 -8.50 -3.11 -8.11
N SER A 153 -9.20 -2.04 -8.49
CA SER A 153 -10.40 -2.08 -9.33
C SER A 153 -10.11 -1.87 -10.82
N LEU A 154 -8.83 -1.77 -11.19
CA LEU A 154 -8.36 -1.64 -12.56
C LEU A 154 -7.65 -2.93 -13.01
N ASP A 155 -7.76 -3.27 -14.29
CA ASP A 155 -6.91 -4.27 -14.93
C ASP A 155 -5.74 -3.58 -15.62
N ARG A 156 -4.54 -3.72 -15.05
CA ARG A 156 -3.29 -3.12 -15.57
C ARG A 156 -3.41 -1.61 -15.87
N GLY A 157 -4.14 -0.88 -15.01
CA GLY A 157 -4.36 0.56 -15.15
C GLY A 157 -5.56 0.95 -16.00
N TYR A 158 -6.31 0.00 -16.56
CA TYR A 158 -7.51 0.26 -17.36
C TYR A 158 -8.79 -0.09 -16.59
N LYS A 159 -9.85 0.70 -16.83
CA LYS A 159 -11.19 0.39 -16.31
C LYS A 159 -11.69 -0.92 -16.90
N VAL A 160 -12.37 -1.71 -16.08
CA VAL A 160 -12.98 -2.97 -16.49
C VAL A 160 -14.48 -2.80 -16.73
N ASP A 161 -15.08 -3.78 -17.40
CA ASP A 161 -16.53 -3.85 -17.58
C ASP A 161 -17.23 -4.08 -16.23
N PRO A 162 -18.09 -3.16 -15.75
CA PRO A 162 -18.84 -3.33 -14.51
C PRO A 162 -19.67 -4.62 -14.43
N ASP A 163 -20.21 -5.10 -15.56
CA ASP A 163 -21.05 -6.30 -15.60
C ASP A 163 -20.21 -7.59 -15.46
N ASN A 164 -18.90 -7.51 -15.70
CA ASN A 164 -17.95 -8.63 -15.59
C ASN A 164 -16.82 -8.34 -14.58
N PHE A 165 -17.05 -7.41 -13.65
CA PHE A 165 -16.04 -6.78 -12.81
C PHE A 165 -15.04 -7.78 -12.16
N GLU A 166 -15.53 -8.79 -11.44
CA GLU A 166 -14.68 -9.80 -10.79
C GLU A 166 -13.82 -10.58 -11.80
N LYS A 167 -14.41 -11.01 -12.93
CA LYS A 167 -13.73 -11.83 -13.94
C LYS A 167 -12.68 -11.05 -14.73
N SER A 168 -12.84 -9.73 -14.82
CA SER A 168 -11.91 -8.86 -15.51
C SER A 168 -10.68 -8.52 -14.66
N LEU A 169 -10.76 -8.67 -13.34
CA LEU A 169 -9.67 -8.35 -12.44
C LEU A 169 -8.80 -9.57 -12.15
N HIS A 170 -7.50 -9.33 -11.95
CA HIS A 170 -6.61 -10.36 -11.45
C HIS A 170 -7.06 -10.82 -10.04
N ASP A 171 -7.23 -12.14 -9.83
CA ASP A 171 -7.78 -12.73 -8.58
C ASP A 171 -7.17 -12.16 -7.30
N LYS A 172 -5.83 -12.07 -7.24
CA LYS A 172 -5.10 -11.51 -6.09
C LYS A 172 -5.46 -10.04 -5.80
N ASN A 173 -5.74 -9.23 -6.82
CA ASN A 173 -6.15 -7.84 -6.63
C ASN A 173 -7.61 -7.77 -6.18
N PHE A 174 -8.48 -8.56 -6.78
CA PHE A 174 -9.89 -8.65 -6.37
C PHE A 174 -10.04 -9.07 -4.90
N GLN A 175 -9.34 -10.13 -4.47
CA GLN A 175 -9.36 -10.58 -3.07
C GLN A 175 -8.91 -9.48 -2.10
N ARG A 176 -7.84 -8.77 -2.44
CA ARG A 176 -7.33 -7.67 -1.61
C ARG A 176 -8.28 -6.48 -1.60
N LEU A 177 -8.93 -6.17 -2.72
CA LEU A 177 -9.97 -5.14 -2.80
C LEU A 177 -11.12 -5.44 -1.83
N CYS A 178 -11.58 -6.70 -1.81
CA CYS A 178 -12.61 -7.14 -0.89
C CYS A 178 -12.18 -6.98 0.58
N ILE A 179 -10.94 -7.35 0.90
CA ILE A 179 -10.38 -7.23 2.26
C ILE A 179 -10.24 -5.76 2.67
N TRP A 180 -9.69 -4.89 1.82
CA TRP A 180 -9.60 -3.45 2.08
C TRP A 180 -10.99 -2.81 2.27
N SER A 181 -11.99 -3.30 1.55
CA SER A 181 -13.38 -2.81 1.64
C SER A 181 -14.16 -3.37 2.84
N THR A 182 -13.56 -4.26 3.65
CA THR A 182 -14.28 -5.03 4.68
C THR A 182 -13.58 -5.03 6.04
N ILE A 183 -12.25 -5.08 6.08
CA ILE A 183 -11.46 -5.33 7.28
C ILE A 183 -10.74 -4.06 7.74
N GLY A 184 -10.90 -3.72 9.02
CA GLY A 184 -10.19 -2.60 9.64
C GLY A 184 -10.93 -1.92 10.78
N ALA A 185 -12.18 -2.28 11.07
CA ALA A 185 -13.00 -1.63 12.09
C ALA A 185 -12.42 -1.75 13.53
N ASP A 186 -11.42 -2.59 13.76
CA ASP A 186 -10.77 -2.84 15.05
C ASP A 186 -9.57 -1.95 15.37
N VAL A 187 -9.14 -1.08 14.44
CA VAL A 187 -7.98 -0.21 14.62
C VAL A 187 -8.32 1.27 14.46
N GLU A 188 -7.44 2.13 14.99
CA GLU A 188 -7.56 3.58 14.86
C GLU A 188 -7.69 3.97 13.38
N ASN A 189 -8.68 4.82 13.08
CA ASN A 189 -9.03 5.30 11.75
C ASN A 189 -9.30 4.20 10.70
N GLY A 190 -9.44 2.93 11.07
CA GLY A 190 -9.62 1.86 10.09
C GLY A 190 -10.93 1.95 9.31
N MET A 191 -11.98 2.54 9.90
CA MET A 191 -13.22 2.85 9.17
C MET A 191 -13.00 3.87 8.04
N TRP A 192 -12.09 4.83 8.22
CA TRP A 192 -11.71 5.77 7.15
C TRP A 192 -11.03 5.07 5.98
N ALA A 193 -10.23 4.03 6.25
CA ALA A 193 -9.65 3.21 5.19
C ALA A 193 -10.70 2.39 4.44
N ILE A 194 -11.62 1.74 5.15
CA ILE A 194 -12.73 1.01 4.52
C ILE A 194 -13.57 1.96 3.64
N TYR A 195 -13.95 3.11 4.19
CA TYR A 195 -14.65 4.18 3.47
C TYR A 195 -13.88 4.60 2.22
N GLY A 196 -12.59 4.92 2.38
CA GLY A 196 -11.72 5.32 1.28
C GLY A 196 -11.68 4.28 0.16
N THR A 197 -11.48 3.00 0.50
CA THR A 197 -11.46 1.92 -0.49
C THR A 197 -12.77 1.81 -1.27
N ARG A 198 -13.90 1.84 -0.56
CA ARG A 198 -15.21 1.77 -1.21
C ARG A 198 -15.46 2.97 -2.11
N LEU A 199 -15.10 4.18 -1.65
CA LEU A 199 -15.23 5.39 -2.46
C LEU A 199 -14.34 5.35 -3.70
N GLY A 200 -13.07 4.96 -3.57
CA GLY A 200 -12.14 4.85 -4.69
C GLY A 200 -12.61 3.84 -5.73
N CYS A 201 -13.12 2.68 -5.30
CA CYS A 201 -13.71 1.68 -6.18
C CYS A 201 -14.99 2.21 -6.87
N TYR A 202 -15.87 2.86 -6.11
CA TYR A 202 -17.11 3.45 -6.62
C TYR A 202 -16.84 4.51 -7.69
N LEU A 203 -16.01 5.52 -7.39
CA LEU A 203 -15.72 6.61 -8.32
C LEU A 203 -15.06 6.08 -9.59
N THR A 204 -14.12 5.14 -9.46
CA THR A 204 -13.41 4.58 -10.62
C THR A 204 -14.37 3.88 -11.60
N ASN A 205 -15.32 3.09 -11.08
CA ASN A 205 -16.10 2.16 -11.91
C ASN A 205 -17.55 2.59 -12.15
N LEU A 206 -18.10 3.48 -11.33
CA LEU A 206 -19.50 3.88 -11.38
C LEU A 206 -19.71 5.38 -11.60
N ASP A 207 -18.68 6.21 -11.43
CA ASP A 207 -18.74 7.64 -11.80
C ASP A 207 -18.08 7.86 -13.18
N PRO A 208 -18.87 8.20 -14.22
CA PRO A 208 -18.32 8.44 -15.55
C PRO A 208 -17.45 9.71 -15.63
N ASN A 209 -17.57 10.63 -14.66
CA ASN A 209 -16.84 11.89 -14.65
C ASN A 209 -15.53 11.83 -13.86
N PHE A 210 -15.29 10.73 -13.14
CA PHE A 210 -14.08 10.58 -12.36
C PHE A 210 -12.90 10.12 -13.23
N ASP A 211 -11.90 10.99 -13.30
CA ASP A 211 -10.57 10.63 -13.79
C ASP A 211 -9.75 10.01 -12.66
N PHE A 212 -9.50 8.71 -12.78
CA PHE A 212 -8.80 7.92 -11.78
C PHE A 212 -7.30 8.21 -11.73
N VAL A 213 -6.71 8.87 -12.74
CA VAL A 213 -5.29 9.26 -12.73
C VAL A 213 -5.00 10.27 -11.62
N ASN A 214 -6.00 11.07 -11.23
CA ASN A 214 -5.92 12.03 -10.13
C ASN A 214 -5.46 11.40 -8.80
N VAL A 215 -5.65 10.09 -8.61
CA VAL A 215 -5.21 9.35 -7.40
C VAL A 215 -3.69 9.38 -7.20
N ALA A 216 -2.92 9.62 -8.26
CA ALA A 216 -1.47 9.76 -8.23
C ALA A 216 -1.04 11.16 -7.75
N ASP A 217 -1.88 12.19 -7.94
CA ASP A 217 -1.61 13.57 -7.56
C ASP A 217 -1.90 13.81 -6.07
N PHE A 218 -0.84 14.09 -5.31
CA PHE A 218 -0.92 14.36 -3.88
C PHE A 218 -1.68 15.65 -3.56
N LYS A 219 -1.55 16.68 -4.39
CA LYS A 219 -2.21 17.98 -4.19
C LYS A 219 -3.71 17.82 -4.43
N TRP A 220 -4.10 17.24 -5.57
CA TRP A 220 -5.50 16.95 -5.86
C TRP A 220 -6.16 16.16 -4.73
N HIS A 221 -5.49 15.10 -4.26
CA HIS A 221 -6.08 14.24 -3.22
C HIS A 221 -6.20 14.96 -1.87
N THR A 222 -5.29 15.88 -1.56
CA THR A 222 -5.37 16.72 -0.35
C THR A 222 -6.52 17.72 -0.46
N GLU A 223 -6.69 18.36 -1.62
CA GLU A 223 -7.78 19.30 -1.89
C GLU A 223 -9.15 18.59 -1.87
N TYR A 224 -9.27 17.45 -2.55
CA TYR A 224 -10.49 16.65 -2.55
C TYR A 224 -10.88 16.20 -1.15
N TRP A 225 -9.92 15.72 -0.36
CA TRP A 225 -10.17 15.39 1.05
C TRP A 225 -10.66 16.60 1.85
N THR A 226 -9.96 17.73 1.74
CA THR A 226 -10.22 18.91 2.58
C THR A 226 -11.54 19.59 2.23
N ASN A 227 -11.85 19.70 0.94
CA ASN A 227 -12.96 20.49 0.43
C ASN A 227 -14.23 19.67 0.22
N GLU A 228 -14.11 18.39 -0.16
CA GLU A 228 -15.26 17.55 -0.49
C GLU A 228 -15.54 16.53 0.61
N ILE A 229 -14.52 15.79 1.08
CA ILE A 229 -14.74 14.66 2.00
C ILE A 229 -14.93 15.11 3.44
N MET A 230 -13.98 15.85 4.01
CA MET A 230 -14.04 16.28 5.42
C MET A 230 -15.35 16.97 5.78
N PRO A 231 -15.88 17.95 5.00
CA PRO A 231 -17.08 18.69 5.40
C PRO A 231 -18.33 17.82 5.57
N GLN A 232 -18.41 16.69 4.84
CA GLN A 232 -19.56 15.77 4.90
C GLN A 232 -19.70 15.09 6.27
N PHE A 233 -18.58 14.89 6.97
CA PHE A 233 -18.53 14.09 8.19
C PHE A 233 -18.32 14.91 9.46
N VAL A 234 -18.33 16.24 9.39
CA VAL A 234 -18.15 17.09 10.59
C VAL A 234 -19.16 16.72 11.67
N GLY A 235 -18.66 16.60 12.90
CA GLY A 235 -19.39 16.25 14.12
C GLY A 235 -18.44 16.09 15.30
N ASP A 236 -18.96 15.63 16.44
CA ASP A 236 -18.23 15.57 17.72
C ASP A 236 -18.24 14.18 18.38
N THR A 237 -18.59 13.11 17.67
CA THR A 237 -18.62 11.76 18.28
C THR A 237 -17.23 11.13 18.37
N ASP A 238 -16.32 11.50 17.46
CA ASP A 238 -14.96 11.01 17.41
C ASP A 238 -13.94 12.13 17.13
N TYR A 239 -12.68 11.88 17.48
CA TYR A 239 -11.60 12.86 17.41
C TYR A 239 -10.25 12.19 17.17
N CYS A 240 -9.47 12.73 16.22
CA CYS A 240 -8.08 12.37 16.04
C CYS A 240 -7.17 13.44 16.64
N VAL A 241 -6.39 13.07 17.65
CA VAL A 241 -5.45 13.98 18.33
C VAL A 241 -4.44 14.58 17.36
N LYS A 242 -3.94 13.78 16.42
CA LYS A 242 -2.83 14.13 15.53
C LYS A 242 -3.23 15.12 14.43
N SER A 243 -4.38 14.93 13.80
CA SER A 243 -4.90 15.87 12.80
C SER A 243 -5.80 16.96 13.40
N LYS A 244 -6.18 16.83 14.68
CA LYS A 244 -7.18 17.66 15.37
C LYS A 244 -8.56 17.67 14.69
N TYR A 245 -8.82 16.70 13.83
CA TYR A 245 -10.10 16.58 13.12
C TYR A 245 -11.10 15.84 14.00
N LYS A 246 -12.33 16.37 14.06
CA LYS A 246 -13.48 15.74 14.69
C LYS A 246 -14.52 15.40 13.65
N TRP A 247 -15.18 14.27 13.82
CA TRP A 247 -16.22 13.82 12.91
C TRP A 247 -17.36 13.12 13.63
N ASP A 248 -18.47 12.95 12.93
CA ASP A 248 -19.58 12.09 13.30
C ASP A 248 -19.36 10.69 12.70
N MET A 249 -19.08 9.73 13.57
CA MET A 249 -18.84 8.34 13.22
C MET A 249 -20.08 7.67 12.61
N ASN A 250 -21.29 8.07 13.03
CA ASN A 250 -22.51 7.52 12.45
C ASN A 250 -22.68 7.95 10.99
N LYS A 251 -22.33 9.20 10.65
CA LYS A 251 -22.30 9.65 9.26
C LYS A 251 -21.29 8.87 8.43
N LEU A 252 -20.08 8.66 8.97
CA LEU A 252 -19.04 7.88 8.30
C LEU A 252 -19.49 6.45 8.04
N ILE A 253 -20.03 5.77 9.06
CA ILE A 253 -20.54 4.39 8.93
C ILE A 253 -21.69 4.33 7.93
N ALA A 254 -22.68 5.24 8.04
CA ALA A 254 -23.83 5.24 7.14
C ALA A 254 -23.43 5.39 5.67
N GLU A 255 -22.51 6.32 5.38
CA GLU A 255 -22.02 6.51 4.01
C GLU A 255 -21.15 5.34 3.53
N THR A 256 -20.34 4.78 4.42
CA THR A 256 -19.55 3.58 4.12
C THR A 256 -20.45 2.40 3.74
N VAL A 257 -21.53 2.18 4.49
CA VAL A 257 -22.54 1.14 4.20
C VAL A 257 -23.26 1.43 2.89
N ARG A 258 -23.69 2.67 2.64
CA ARG A 258 -24.33 3.08 1.39
C ARG A 258 -23.46 2.78 0.16
N LEU A 259 -22.18 3.14 0.22
CA LEU A 259 -21.21 2.80 -0.84
C LEU A 259 -21.07 1.28 -0.98
N GLY A 260 -21.06 0.55 0.12
CA GLY A 260 -21.04 -0.91 0.12
C GLY A 260 -22.24 -1.52 -0.62
N ASP A 261 -23.44 -1.00 -0.36
CA ASP A 261 -24.68 -1.43 -1.02
C ASP A 261 -24.65 -1.17 -2.54
N GLU A 262 -24.19 0.02 -2.96
CA GLU A 262 -24.07 0.34 -4.38
C GLU A 262 -23.06 -0.57 -5.08
N LEU A 263 -21.89 -0.81 -4.48
CA LEU A 263 -20.87 -1.70 -5.03
C LEU A 263 -21.38 -3.15 -5.15
N ARG A 264 -22.05 -3.67 -4.11
CA ARG A 264 -22.68 -5.00 -4.16
C ARG A 264 -23.73 -5.07 -5.27
N LYS A 265 -24.57 -4.04 -5.41
CA LYS A 265 -25.65 -4.00 -6.38
C LYS A 265 -25.18 -3.84 -7.83
N LYS A 266 -24.13 -3.06 -8.06
CA LYS A 266 -23.69 -2.66 -9.40
C LYS A 266 -22.51 -3.47 -9.94
N LEU A 267 -21.63 -3.96 -9.06
CA LEU A 267 -20.43 -4.71 -9.44
C LEU A 267 -20.46 -6.16 -8.95
N ASN A 268 -21.49 -6.56 -8.20
CA ASN A 268 -21.61 -7.89 -7.60
C ASN A 268 -20.39 -8.30 -6.73
N ILE A 269 -19.73 -7.32 -6.09
CA ILE A 269 -18.53 -7.57 -5.27
C ILE A 269 -18.91 -8.10 -3.87
N PRO A 270 -18.25 -9.16 -3.35
CA PRO A 270 -18.60 -9.77 -2.07
C PRO A 270 -17.95 -9.05 -0.87
N ILE A 271 -18.36 -7.80 -0.62
CA ILE A 271 -17.89 -7.00 0.53
C ILE A 271 -18.89 -7.00 1.67
N ALA A 272 -18.40 -6.96 2.91
CA ALA A 272 -19.23 -7.04 4.11
C ALA A 272 -18.99 -5.85 5.07
N ASP A 273 -20.01 -5.58 5.88
CA ASP A 273 -19.99 -4.54 6.92
C ASP A 273 -19.66 -5.17 8.27
N LEU A 274 -18.37 -5.51 8.46
CA LEU A 274 -17.90 -6.21 9.65
C LEU A 274 -17.58 -5.25 10.80
N ASN A 275 -17.90 -5.68 12.02
CA ASN A 275 -17.53 -4.95 13.23
C ASN A 275 -16.07 -5.19 13.64
N ALA A 276 -15.66 -4.58 14.75
CA ALA A 276 -14.31 -4.70 15.29
C ALA A 276 -13.93 -6.15 15.65
N ASP A 277 -14.82 -6.91 16.30
CA ASP A 277 -14.52 -8.30 16.69
C ASP A 277 -14.34 -9.21 15.48
N SER A 278 -15.17 -9.04 14.44
CA SER A 278 -15.03 -9.76 13.17
C SER A 278 -13.75 -9.39 12.42
N SER A 279 -13.37 -8.11 12.41
CA SER A 279 -12.09 -7.67 11.81
C SER A 279 -10.89 -8.28 12.55
N ARG A 280 -10.93 -8.28 13.89
CA ARG A 280 -9.88 -8.88 14.73
C ARG A 280 -9.79 -10.39 14.54
N PHE A 281 -10.94 -11.06 14.46
CA PHE A 281 -11.01 -12.50 14.16
C PHE A 281 -10.41 -12.81 12.79
N PHE A 282 -10.82 -12.09 11.74
CA PHE A 282 -10.27 -12.26 10.40
C PHE A 282 -8.74 -12.15 10.40
N LYS A 283 -8.18 -11.08 10.97
CA LYS A 283 -6.72 -10.88 11.04
C LYS A 283 -5.99 -12.00 11.77
N LYS A 284 -6.65 -12.69 12.71
CA LYS A 284 -6.08 -13.81 13.46
C LYS A 284 -6.05 -15.11 12.64
N VAL A 285 -7.03 -15.32 11.77
CA VAL A 285 -7.21 -16.60 11.04
C VAL A 285 -6.79 -16.53 9.57
N TYR A 286 -6.68 -15.32 9.01
CA TYR A 286 -6.28 -15.12 7.63
C TYR A 286 -4.79 -15.41 7.44
N TYR A 287 -4.48 -16.30 6.51
CA TYR A 287 -3.12 -16.61 6.11
C TYR A 287 -2.80 -15.90 4.79
N ASN A 288 -1.79 -15.02 4.81
CA ASN A 288 -1.37 -14.33 3.61
C ASN A 288 -0.72 -15.32 2.62
N PRO A 289 -1.13 -15.33 1.34
CA PRO A 289 -0.50 -16.19 0.35
C PRO A 289 0.96 -15.77 0.12
N PRO A 290 1.87 -16.71 -0.17
CA PRO A 290 3.25 -16.39 -0.48
C PRO A 290 3.35 -15.46 -1.69
N ARG A 291 4.33 -14.54 -1.64
CA ARG A 291 4.63 -13.55 -2.67
C ARG A 291 5.43 -14.13 -3.82
N SER A 292 6.34 -15.07 -3.52
CA SER A 292 7.17 -15.74 -4.51
C SER A 292 7.15 -17.25 -4.29
N MET A 293 7.29 -17.99 -5.40
CA MET A 293 7.53 -19.42 -5.38
C MET A 293 9.00 -19.75 -5.05
N LEU A 294 9.92 -18.77 -5.04
CA LEU A 294 11.31 -19.02 -4.64
C LEU A 294 11.37 -19.58 -3.22
N VAL A 295 12.13 -20.67 -3.05
CA VAL A 295 12.27 -21.34 -1.75
C VAL A 295 13.34 -20.60 -0.96
N THR A 296 12.92 -20.09 0.20
CA THR A 296 13.81 -19.57 1.23
C THR A 296 14.27 -20.74 2.09
N GLU A 297 15.54 -21.15 1.96
CA GLU A 297 16.16 -22.07 2.92
C GLU A 297 16.98 -21.28 3.94
N ARG A 298 17.09 -21.81 5.16
CA ARG A 298 18.05 -21.32 6.14
C ARG A 298 19.19 -22.31 6.26
N ASP A 299 20.41 -21.83 6.11
CA ASP A 299 21.58 -22.66 6.36
C ASP A 299 21.84 -22.88 7.85
N SER A 300 22.88 -23.64 8.19
CA SER A 300 23.27 -23.92 9.57
C SER A 300 23.70 -22.68 10.37
N GLN A 301 23.92 -21.55 9.70
CA GLN A 301 24.27 -20.26 10.29
C GLN A 301 23.08 -19.29 10.32
N GLY A 302 21.90 -19.72 9.86
CA GLY A 302 20.68 -18.92 9.82
C GLY A 302 20.61 -17.93 8.65
N ARG A 303 21.54 -18.00 7.69
CA ARG A 303 21.52 -17.18 6.47
C ARG A 303 20.36 -17.61 5.58
N ILE A 304 19.74 -16.64 4.93
CA ILE A 304 18.67 -16.90 3.98
C ILE A 304 19.30 -17.22 2.62
N ILE A 305 19.18 -18.47 2.19
CA ILE A 305 19.59 -18.94 0.86
C ILE A 305 18.38 -18.87 -0.07
N TYR A 306 18.52 -18.11 -1.15
CA TYR A 306 17.53 -18.09 -2.23
C TYR A 306 17.92 -19.06 -3.33
N LYS A 307 17.00 -19.99 -3.65
CA LYS A 307 17.15 -20.91 -4.78
C LYS A 307 16.09 -20.63 -5.83
N SER A 308 16.49 -20.62 -7.10
CA SER A 308 15.54 -20.71 -8.21
C SER A 308 14.87 -22.09 -8.17
N ILE A 309 13.53 -22.14 -8.17
CA ILE A 309 12.84 -23.40 -8.46
C ILE A 309 13.13 -23.72 -9.94
N LYS A 310 13.83 -24.82 -10.19
CA LYS A 310 13.95 -25.41 -11.53
C LYS A 310 12.67 -26.14 -11.90
#